data_AF-A0A1C1A523-F1
#
_entry.id   AF-A0A1C1A523-F1
#
_cell.length_a   1.000
_cell.length_b   1.000
_cell.length_c   1.000
_cell.angle_alpha   90.00
_cell.angle_beta   90.00
_cell.angle_gamma   90.00
#
_symmetry.space_group_name_H-M   'P 1'
#
loop_
_entity.id
_entity.type
_entity.pdbx_description
1 polymer ?
#
loop_
_entity_poly.entity_id
_entity_poly.type
_entity_poly.pdbx_seq_one_letter_code
_entity_poly.pdbx_strand_id
1 'polypeptide(L)' 'MKTIYENYRGFKISKEDATYNAIHADRIMFAQSPLSTVLDAIDHYIDMTASSESSDDLSTFPQN' A
#
# COMPACT_ATOMS: atom_id res chain seq x y z
N MET A 1 -8.15 -3.71 19.52
CA MET A 1 -7.24 -3.76 18.36
C MET A 1 -6.18 -4.84 18.54
N LYS A 2 -5.99 -5.73 17.56
CA LYS A 2 -4.95 -6.78 17.56
C LYS A 2 -4.11 -6.66 16.28
N THR A 3 -2.80 -6.45 16.40
CA THR A 3 -1.89 -6.49 15.24
C THR A 3 -1.82 -7.92 14.70
N ILE A 4 -2.02 -8.08 13.40
CA ILE A 4 -1.94 -9.38 12.71
C ILE A 4 -0.71 -9.45 11.79
N TYR A 5 -0.26 -8.32 11.25
CA TYR A 5 1.00 -8.18 10.53
C TYR A 5 1.74 -6.96 11.03
N GLU A 6 2.99 -7.13 11.44
CA GLU A 6 3.82 -6.00 11.86
C GLU A 6 4.53 -5.32 10.69
N ASN A 7 4.81 -6.05 9.60
CA ASN A 7 5.47 -5.53 8.42
C ASN A 7 5.08 -6.34 7.16
N TYR A 8 3.84 -6.17 6.69
CA TYR A 8 3.43 -6.69 5.39
C TYR A 8 3.72 -5.63 4.33
N ARG A 9 4.79 -5.83 3.55
CA ARG A 9 5.22 -4.91 2.48
C ARG A 9 5.40 -3.44 2.96
N GLY A 10 5.85 -3.22 4.18
CA GLY A 10 5.97 -1.89 4.80
C GLY A 10 4.71 -1.41 5.53
N PHE A 11 3.58 -2.12 5.41
CA PHE A 11 2.35 -1.81 6.13
C PHE A 11 2.23 -2.62 7.42
N LYS A 12 1.83 -1.95 8.50
CA LYS A 12 1.38 -2.58 9.74
C LYS A 12 -0.12 -2.81 9.67
N ILE A 13 -0.54 -4.08 9.70
CA ILE A 13 -1.96 -4.44 9.64
C ILE A 13 -2.44 -4.86 11.02
N SER A 14 -3.49 -4.18 11.47
CA SER A 14 -4.18 -4.45 12.72
C SER A 14 -5.65 -4.74 12.46
N LYS A 15 -6.19 -5.72 13.20
CA LYS A 15 -7.61 -6.05 13.19
C LYS A 15 -8.29 -5.30 14.34
N GLU A 16 -9.37 -4.62 14.03
CA GLU A 16 -10.28 -4.03 15.00
C GLU A 16 -11.68 -4.56 14.74
N ASP A 17 -12.21 -5.35 15.68
CA ASP A 17 -13.50 -6.04 15.57
C ASP A 17 -13.64 -6.85 14.26
N ALA A 18 -14.33 -6.29 13.27
CA ALA A 18 -14.56 -6.87 11.93
C ALA A 18 -13.76 -6.17 10.81
N THR A 19 -13.07 -5.08 11.12
CA THR A 19 -12.34 -4.23 10.17
C THR A 19 -10.85 -4.46 10.28
N TYR A 20 -10.14 -4.36 9.16
CA TYR A 20 -8.70 -4.44 9.08
C TYR A 20 -8.14 -3.06 8.71
N ASN A 21 -7.20 -2.60 9.53
CA ASN A 21 -6.53 -1.32 9.40
C ASN A 21 -5.07 -1.57 9.01
N ALA A 22 -4.66 -1.12 7.84
CA ALA A 22 -3.27 -1.15 7.41
C ALA A 22 -2.67 0.26 7.42
N ILE A 23 -1.53 0.44 8.09
CA ILE A 23 -0.87 1.73 8.27
C ILE A 23 0.56 1.65 7.73
N HIS A 24 0.95 2.56 6.83
CA HIS A 24 2.33 2.71 6.35
C HIS A 24 2.87 4.10 6.70
N ALA A 25 3.97 4.10 7.48
CA ALA A 25 4.74 5.28 7.88
C ALA A 25 3.90 6.50 8.29
N ASP A 26 2.81 6.27 9.03
CA ASP A 26 1.86 7.29 9.54
C ASP A 26 1.20 8.20 8.49
N ARG A 27 1.29 7.85 7.20
CA ARG A 27 0.72 8.65 6.10
C ARG A 27 -0.42 7.95 5.37
N ILE A 28 -0.39 6.63 5.32
CA ILE A 28 -1.32 5.85 4.50
C ILE A 28 -2.03 4.88 5.41
N MET A 29 -3.35 5.05 5.52
CA MET A 29 -4.21 4.20 6.33
C MET A 29 -5.33 3.63 5.45
N PHE A 30 -5.35 2.31 5.30
CA PHE A 30 -6.46 1.59 4.68
C PHE A 30 -7.31 0.97 5.79
N ALA A 31 -8.61 1.27 5.82
CA ALA A 31 -9.55 0.65 6.74
C ALA A 31 -10.64 -0.06 5.93
N GLN A 32 -10.53 -1.39 5.80
CA GLN A 32 -11.45 -2.18 4.98
C GLN A 32 -11.78 -3.52 5.64
N SER A 33 -12.90 -4.10 5.24
CA SER A 33 -13.32 -5.46 5.57
C SER A 33 -13.85 -6.12 4.29
N PRO A 34 -13.44 -7.35 3.93
CA PRO A 34 -12.55 -8.29 4.62
C PRO A 34 -11.03 -8.00 4.46
N LEU A 35 -10.19 -8.81 5.13
CA LEU A 35 -8.73 -8.69 5.08
C LEU A 35 -8.18 -8.73 3.65
N SER A 36 -8.77 -9.54 2.77
CA SER A 36 -8.33 -9.63 1.37
C SER A 36 -8.36 -8.28 0.68
N THR A 37 -9.40 -7.47 0.90
CA THR A 37 -9.52 -6.13 0.32
C THR A 37 -8.41 -5.19 0.79
N VAL A 38 -7.97 -5.32 2.05
CA VAL A 38 -6.81 -4.56 2.57
C VAL A 38 -5.53 -5.00 1.88
N LEU A 39 -5.32 -6.31 1.73
CA LEU A 39 -4.13 -6.86 1.08
C LEU A 39 -4.07 -6.45 -0.41
N ASP A 40 -5.19 -6.57 -1.13
CA ASP A 40 -5.31 -6.15 -2.53
C ASP A 40 -5.03 -4.64 -2.69
N ALA A 41 -5.56 -3.81 -1.80
CA ALA A 41 -5.30 -2.37 -1.81
C ALA A 41 -3.83 -2.03 -1.56
N ILE A 42 -3.16 -2.75 -0.65
CA ILE A 42 -1.73 -2.60 -0.39
C ILE A 42 -0.92 -3.00 -1.62
N ASP A 43 -1.19 -4.18 -2.20
CA ASP A 43 -0.46 -4.65 -3.36
C ASP A 43 -0.64 -3.71 -4.56
N HIS A 44 -1.87 -3.21 -4.79
CA HIS A 44 -2.13 -2.23 -5.84
C HIS A 44 -1.46 -0.88 -5.57
N TYR A 45 -1.43 -0.42 -4.31
CA TYR A 45 -0.71 0.79 -3.93
C TYR A 45 0.79 0.65 -4.22
N ILE A 46 1.40 -0.47 -3.83
CA ILE A 46 2.82 -0.72 -4.04
C ILE A 46 3.15 -0.82 -5.51
N ASP A 47 2.32 -1.50 -6.30
CA ASP A 47 2.50 -1.63 -7.75
C ASP A 47 2.43 -0.25 -8.43
N MET A 48 1.46 0.59 -8.03
CA MET A 48 1.37 1.98 -8.50
C MET A 48 2.56 2.82 -8.07
N THR A 49 3.03 2.72 -6.83
CA THR A 49 4.20 3.48 -6.37
C THR A 49 5.49 3.00 -6.99
N ALA A 50 5.69 1.69 -7.12
CA ALA A 50 6.87 1.12 -7.77
C ALA A 50 6.91 1.52 -9.25
N SER A 51 5.76 1.52 -9.92
CA SER A 51 5.63 2.01 -11.29
C SER A 51 5.90 3.52 -11.40
N SER A 52 5.52 4.29 -10.38
CA SER A 52 5.77 5.74 -10.33
C SER A 52 7.25 6.07 -10.09
N GLU A 53 7.95 5.30 -9.24
CA GLU A 53 9.39 5.46 -9.02
C GLU A 53 10.25 5.04 -10.23
N SER A 54 9.69 4.24 -11.15
CA SER A 54 10.29 3.95 -12.46
C SER A 54 9.88 4.93 -13.58
N SER A 55 9.07 5.96 -13.29
CA SER A 55 8.54 6.90 -14.28
C SER A 55 9.11 8.31 -14.20
N ASP A 56 10.20 8.53 -13.45
CA ASP A 56 10.96 9.79 -13.45
C ASP A 56 12.25 9.75 -14.30
N ASP A 57 12.51 8.66 -15.02
CA ASP A 57 13.67 8.57 -15.94
C ASP A 57 13.27 7.93 -17.28
N LEU A 58 12.42 8.60 -18.09
CA LEU A 58 12.42 8.45 -19.56
C LEU A 58 11.45 9.45 -20.24
N SER A 59 11.62 10.74 -19.94
CA SER A 59 11.05 11.83 -20.75
C SER A 59 12.14 12.60 -21.51
N THR A 60 13.17 11.93 -22.03
CA THR A 60 13.93 12.46 -23.16
C THR A 60 13.31 11.93 -24.43
N PHE A 61 12.32 12.66 -24.94
CA PHE A 61 11.95 12.54 -26.36
C PHE A 61 13.04 13.24 -27.19
N PRO A 62 13.65 12.60 -28.20
CA PRO A 62 14.46 13.33 -29.16
C PRO A 62 13.51 14.12 -30.06
N GLN A 63 13.50 15.45 -29.91
CA GLN A 63 12.98 16.33 -30.95
C GLN A 63 14.13 16.79 -31.84
N ASN A 64 14.27 16.05 -32.95
CA ASN A 64 14.71 16.45 -34.30
C ASN A 64 15.80 17.54 -34.43
#